data_AF-A0A832J530-F1
#
_entry.id   AF-A0A832J530-F1
#
_cell.length_a   1.000
_cell.length_b   1.000
_cell.length_c   1.000
_cell.angle_alpha   90.00
_cell.angle_beta   90.00
_cell.angle_gamma   90.00
#
_symmetry.space_group_name_H-M   'P 1'
#
loop_
_entity.id
_entity.type
_entity.pdbx_description
1 polymer ?
#
loop_
_entity_poly.entity_id
_entity_poly.type
_entity_poly.pdbx_seq_one_letter_code
_entity_poly.pdbx_strand_id
1 'polypeptide(L)'
;MRYLFLISLLVTAACASGPTSGSLAERRANAAAATALPPMKRFSTMPVSPPLHSNTDIARDFLDLSFQMESGRPIPYMTRFEGPITLRVTGDIPPSLGPDLQALLLRLRNEAGIRIRRVSAETPASITIQALPRATMQKFVPQAACFVVPQVSSWGEYRRNRRSRLISWTALKKREKVAIFLPGDVSPQEVRDCLHEELAQAIGPLNDLYRLPDSVFNDDNFHTILTGFDMLILRTYYAPELHNGMSRSAVAAVLPRVLARLNPRGRNKPAGPFPAPTSRAWINAIEDALGPKGNPAQRRAAANRAVTIAKNAGWNDTRLAFSLFALGRLSLSTRSETAFNAFL
;
A
#
# COMPACT_ATOMS: atom_id res chain seq x y z
N MET A 1 -42.85 66.69 -46.15
CA MET A 1 -42.30 66.51 -47.51
C MET A 1 -40.98 65.76 -47.38
N ARG A 2 -40.61 64.72 -48.12
CA ARG A 2 -41.24 63.89 -49.16
C ARG A 2 -40.08 62.97 -49.61
N TYR A 3 -40.34 61.67 -49.75
CA TYR A 3 -39.62 60.72 -50.63
C TYR A 3 -38.17 60.32 -50.28
N LEU A 4 -37.65 59.16 -50.68
CA LEU A 4 -38.10 57.77 -50.95
C LEU A 4 -36.79 57.08 -51.43
N PHE A 5 -36.55 55.83 -51.03
CA PHE A 5 -35.68 54.79 -51.64
C PHE A 5 -34.23 55.11 -52.03
N LEU A 6 -33.31 54.29 -51.47
CA LEU A 6 -32.53 53.36 -52.29
C LEU A 6 -32.02 52.19 -51.44
N ILE A 7 -32.55 51.01 -51.74
CA ILE A 7 -32.04 49.69 -51.33
C ILE A 7 -31.04 49.27 -52.41
N SER A 8 -29.85 48.81 -52.02
CA SER A 8 -29.08 47.78 -52.77
C SER A 8 -27.97 47.18 -51.90
N LEU A 9 -28.19 45.90 -51.57
CA LEU A 9 -27.28 44.77 -51.34
C LEU A 9 -25.88 44.99 -50.74
N LEU A 10 -25.67 44.35 -49.57
CA LEU A 10 -24.51 43.47 -49.39
C LEU A 10 -24.93 42.20 -48.65
N VAL A 11 -24.91 41.09 -49.39
CA VAL A 11 -24.96 39.71 -48.87
C VAL A 11 -23.52 39.32 -48.56
N THR A 12 -23.20 39.07 -47.30
CA THR A 12 -22.05 38.23 -46.93
C THR A 12 -22.46 37.31 -45.78
N ALA A 13 -22.32 36.03 -46.05
CA ALA A 13 -22.61 34.91 -45.16
C ALA A 13 -21.75 34.94 -43.88
N ALA A 14 -22.37 34.64 -42.75
CA ALA A 14 -21.69 34.10 -41.57
C ALA A 14 -22.69 33.34 -40.69
N CYS A 15 -23.10 32.14 -41.11
CA CYS A 15 -23.54 31.12 -40.15
C CYS A 15 -22.30 30.60 -39.43
N ALA A 16 -21.87 31.29 -38.37
CA ALA A 16 -20.92 30.71 -37.44
C ALA A 16 -21.70 29.77 -36.51
N SER A 17 -21.63 28.48 -36.79
CA SER A 17 -22.02 27.43 -35.84
C SER A 17 -21.12 27.57 -34.61
N GLY A 18 -21.62 28.20 -33.54
CA GLY A 18 -20.94 28.20 -32.25
C GLY A 18 -20.78 26.76 -31.73
N PRO A 19 -19.73 26.45 -30.94
CA PRO A 19 -19.57 25.12 -30.38
C PRO A 19 -20.78 24.80 -29.50
N THR A 20 -21.59 23.85 -29.97
CA THR A 20 -22.70 23.29 -29.22
C THR A 20 -22.16 22.70 -27.93
N SER A 21 -22.56 23.28 -26.81
CA SER A 21 -22.32 22.72 -25.48
C SER A 21 -23.14 21.45 -25.35
N GLY A 22 -22.56 20.33 -25.81
CA GLY A 22 -23.21 19.02 -25.78
C GLY A 22 -23.63 18.67 -24.36
N SER A 23 -24.93 18.41 -24.20
CA SER A 23 -25.51 18.05 -22.91
C SER A 23 -24.89 16.75 -22.41
N LEU A 24 -24.89 16.52 -21.09
CA LEU A 24 -24.41 15.27 -20.48
C LEU A 24 -25.06 14.01 -21.07
N ALA A 25 -26.20 14.12 -21.77
CA ALA A 25 -26.87 13.02 -22.45
C ALA A 25 -26.14 12.57 -23.74
N GLU A 26 -25.55 13.48 -24.52
CA GLU A 26 -24.86 13.12 -25.77
C GLU A 26 -23.52 12.40 -25.52
N ARG A 27 -22.85 12.69 -24.39
CA ARG A 27 -21.65 11.95 -23.96
C ARG A 27 -21.93 10.49 -23.58
N ARG A 28 -23.18 10.14 -23.23
CA ARG A 28 -23.59 8.75 -22.97
C ARG A 28 -23.95 7.99 -24.24
N ALA A 29 -24.49 8.67 -25.26
CA ALA A 29 -24.85 8.04 -26.52
C ALA A 29 -23.62 7.51 -27.30
N ASN A 30 -22.49 8.21 -27.23
CA ASN A 30 -21.22 7.73 -27.83
C ASN A 30 -20.49 6.67 -27.01
N ALA A 31 -20.98 6.30 -25.82
CA ALA A 31 -20.46 5.17 -25.06
C ALA A 31 -21.01 3.82 -25.54
N ALA A 32 -21.96 3.82 -26.49
CA ALA A 32 -22.55 2.61 -27.06
C ALA A 32 -21.63 1.89 -28.07
N ALA A 33 -20.53 2.50 -28.50
CA ALA A 33 -19.41 1.76 -29.05
C ALA A 33 -18.61 1.21 -27.85
N ALA A 34 -19.06 0.09 -27.30
CA ALA A 34 -18.28 -0.69 -26.35
C ALA A 34 -17.04 -1.23 -27.06
N THR A 35 -16.04 -0.38 -27.28
CA THR A 35 -14.66 -0.81 -27.48
C THR A 35 -14.35 -1.71 -26.30
N ALA A 36 -14.22 -3.01 -26.54
CA ALA A 36 -13.85 -3.96 -25.51
C ALA A 36 -12.64 -3.39 -24.78
N LEU A 37 -12.79 -3.11 -23.48
CA LEU A 37 -11.68 -2.63 -22.68
C LEU A 37 -10.52 -3.62 -22.85
N PRO A 38 -9.27 -3.13 -22.99
CA PRO A 38 -8.14 -4.03 -23.14
C PRO A 38 -8.14 -5.02 -21.96
N PRO A 39 -7.68 -6.27 -22.19
CA PRO A 39 -7.61 -7.25 -21.12
C PRO A 39 -6.81 -6.68 -19.95
N MET A 40 -7.27 -6.97 -18.73
CA MET A 40 -6.61 -6.55 -17.51
C MET A 40 -5.11 -6.83 -17.60
N LYS A 41 -4.29 -5.80 -17.39
CA LYS A 41 -2.84 -5.93 -17.37
C LYS A 41 -2.45 -6.96 -16.31
N ARG A 42 -1.75 -8.00 -16.74
CA ARG A 42 -1.10 -8.97 -15.86
C ARG A 42 0.35 -8.54 -15.73
N PHE A 43 0.85 -8.41 -14.50
CA PHE A 43 2.27 -8.17 -14.29
C PHE A 43 3.01 -9.48 -14.55
N SER A 44 3.96 -9.47 -15.47
CA SER A 44 4.91 -10.58 -15.62
C SER A 44 5.81 -10.65 -14.39
N THR A 45 6.39 -11.82 -14.14
CA THR A 45 7.45 -11.97 -13.14
C THR A 45 8.68 -11.19 -13.62
N MET A 46 8.80 -9.93 -13.23
CA MET A 46 10.02 -9.17 -13.44
C MET A 46 11.14 -9.79 -12.58
N PRO A 47 12.37 -9.93 -13.12
CA PRO A 47 13.52 -10.31 -12.30
C PRO A 47 13.65 -9.36 -11.12
N VAL A 48 14.00 -9.91 -9.95
CA VAL A 48 14.21 -9.12 -8.74
C VAL A 48 15.35 -8.13 -8.98
N SER A 49 15.04 -6.84 -9.02
CA SER A 49 16.06 -5.81 -8.89
C SER A 49 16.69 -5.95 -7.51
N PRO A 50 18.02 -6.19 -7.41
CA PRO A 50 18.67 -6.31 -6.12
C PRO A 50 18.51 -4.99 -5.34
N PRO A 51 18.35 -5.05 -4.01
CA PRO A 51 18.24 -3.85 -3.19
C PRO A 51 19.41 -2.91 -3.42
N LEU A 52 19.10 -1.62 -3.60
CA LEU A 52 20.11 -0.59 -3.88
C LEU A 52 20.79 -0.07 -2.60
N HIS A 53 20.23 -0.40 -1.44
CA HIS A 53 20.60 0.10 -0.11
C HIS A 53 21.84 -0.61 0.48
N SER A 54 22.52 0.08 1.40
CA SER A 54 23.59 -0.51 2.20
C SER A 54 23.04 -1.51 3.21
N ASN A 55 23.85 -2.48 3.65
CA ASN A 55 23.43 -3.41 4.69
C ASN A 55 23.17 -2.70 6.03
N THR A 56 23.84 -1.58 6.28
CA THR A 56 23.61 -0.77 7.47
C THR A 56 22.24 -0.11 7.45
N ASP A 57 21.81 0.42 6.30
CA ASP A 57 20.47 1.02 6.14
C ASP A 57 19.39 -0.05 6.22
N ILE A 58 19.57 -1.16 5.50
CA ILE A 58 18.64 -2.30 5.56
C ILE A 58 18.51 -2.84 6.99
N ALA A 59 19.60 -2.91 7.76
CA ALA A 59 19.53 -3.33 9.16
C ALA A 59 18.71 -2.38 10.03
N ARG A 60 18.86 -1.06 9.83
CA ARG A 60 18.07 -0.04 10.55
C ARG A 60 16.59 -0.19 10.21
N ASP A 61 16.27 -0.27 8.92
CA ASP A 61 14.89 -0.38 8.46
C ASP A 61 14.26 -1.70 8.88
N PHE A 62 14.98 -2.83 8.80
CA PHE A 62 14.51 -4.11 9.31
C PHE A 62 14.06 -4.00 10.77
N LEU A 63 14.87 -3.35 11.62
CA LEU A 63 14.55 -3.19 13.03
C LEU A 63 13.32 -2.29 13.21
N ASP A 64 13.23 -1.18 12.49
CA ASP A 64 12.11 -0.23 12.59
C ASP A 64 10.79 -0.81 12.07
N LEU A 65 10.86 -1.63 11.02
CA LEU A 65 9.72 -2.40 10.51
C LEU A 65 9.28 -3.48 11.53
N SER A 66 10.22 -4.16 12.18
CA SER A 66 9.93 -5.38 12.97
C SER A 66 9.55 -5.12 14.43
N PHE A 67 9.98 -3.99 15.01
CA PHE A 67 9.86 -3.72 16.45
C PHE A 67 8.94 -2.54 16.79
N GLN A 68 8.15 -2.09 15.84
CA GLN A 68 7.06 -1.12 16.04
C GLN A 68 5.79 -1.63 15.35
N MET A 69 4.65 -1.08 15.75
CA MET A 69 3.39 -1.14 14.99
C MET A 69 3.21 0.19 14.26
N GLU A 70 2.40 0.24 13.21
CA GLU A 70 1.99 1.49 12.53
C GLU A 70 1.45 2.58 13.50
N SER A 71 0.74 2.13 14.54
CA SER A 71 0.27 2.98 15.65
C SER A 71 1.38 3.65 16.48
N GLY A 72 2.66 3.29 16.25
CA GLY A 72 3.82 3.71 17.03
C GLY A 72 4.05 2.90 18.31
N ARG A 73 3.20 1.90 18.60
CA ARG A 73 3.36 1.03 19.76
C ARG A 73 4.58 0.12 19.56
N PRO A 74 5.49 -0.02 20.54
CA PRO A 74 6.63 -0.91 20.42
C PRO A 74 6.18 -2.38 20.44
N ILE A 75 6.82 -3.19 19.62
CA ILE A 75 6.75 -4.66 19.69
C ILE A 75 7.99 -5.09 20.48
N PRO A 76 7.86 -5.71 21.66
CA PRO A 76 9.01 -6.01 22.51
C PRO A 76 9.88 -7.16 21.97
N TYR A 77 9.26 -8.10 21.26
CA TYR A 77 9.91 -9.33 20.81
C TYR A 77 9.50 -9.68 19.38
N MET A 78 10.46 -10.17 18.61
CA MET A 78 10.22 -10.72 17.29
C MET A 78 9.34 -11.97 17.39
N THR A 79 8.35 -12.06 16.51
CA THR A 79 7.54 -13.27 16.34
C THR A 79 7.47 -13.68 14.87
N ARG A 80 7.51 -14.98 14.60
CA ARG A 80 7.40 -15.58 13.27
C ARG A 80 6.76 -16.97 13.35
N PHE A 81 6.41 -17.51 12.19
CA PHE A 81 6.14 -18.94 12.05
C PHE A 81 7.46 -19.70 12.04
N GLU A 82 7.61 -20.77 12.82
CA GLU A 82 8.82 -21.62 12.81
C GLU A 82 8.63 -22.93 12.04
N GLY A 83 7.38 -23.33 11.79
CA GLY A 83 7.03 -24.47 10.95
C GLY A 83 6.70 -24.08 9.50
N PRO A 84 6.40 -25.07 8.64
CA PRO A 84 5.86 -24.82 7.31
C PRO A 84 4.58 -23.98 7.37
N ILE A 85 4.48 -22.96 6.52
CA ILE A 85 3.33 -22.07 6.50
C ILE A 85 2.30 -22.65 5.54
N THR A 86 1.12 -22.98 6.07
CA THR A 86 -0.05 -23.35 5.27
C THR A 86 -1.02 -22.19 5.20
N LEU A 87 -1.61 -22.01 4.03
CA LEU A 87 -2.56 -20.94 3.77
C LEU A 87 -3.82 -21.49 3.10
N ARG A 88 -4.99 -21.02 3.53
CA ARG A 88 -6.27 -21.28 2.85
C ARG A 88 -6.98 -19.98 2.51
N VAL A 89 -7.89 -20.04 1.55
CA VAL A 89 -8.73 -18.91 1.14
C VAL A 89 -10.20 -19.30 1.31
N THR A 90 -10.99 -18.43 1.92
CA THR A 90 -12.43 -18.64 2.18
C THR A 90 -13.25 -17.37 1.89
N GLY A 91 -14.59 -17.50 1.87
CA GLY A 91 -15.51 -16.39 1.66
C GLY A 91 -15.83 -16.13 0.18
N ASP A 92 -16.19 -14.88 -0.14
CA ASP A 92 -16.60 -14.47 -1.48
C ASP A 92 -15.35 -14.14 -2.32
N ILE A 93 -14.71 -15.19 -2.84
CA ILE A 93 -13.40 -15.11 -3.51
C ILE A 93 -13.56 -14.45 -4.89
N PRO A 94 -12.97 -13.25 -5.14
CA PRO A 94 -13.00 -12.65 -6.46
C PRO A 94 -12.14 -13.45 -7.45
N PRO A 95 -12.49 -13.49 -8.75
CA PRO A 95 -11.78 -14.31 -9.75
C PRO A 95 -10.27 -14.03 -9.86
N SER A 96 -9.83 -12.82 -9.56
CA SER A 96 -8.41 -12.42 -9.60
C SER A 96 -7.58 -12.98 -8.44
N LEU A 97 -8.19 -13.23 -7.26
CA LEU A 97 -7.45 -13.56 -6.04
C LEU A 97 -6.67 -14.88 -6.16
N GLY A 98 -7.27 -15.90 -6.80
CA GLY A 98 -6.62 -17.20 -6.96
C GLY A 98 -5.29 -17.12 -7.74
N PRO A 99 -5.31 -16.63 -8.99
CA PRO A 99 -4.10 -16.44 -9.79
C PRO A 99 -3.06 -15.51 -9.15
N ASP A 100 -3.49 -14.37 -8.58
CA ASP A 100 -2.57 -13.41 -7.95
C ASP A 100 -1.89 -14.02 -6.71
N LEU A 101 -2.64 -14.75 -5.88
CA LEU A 101 -2.07 -15.50 -4.75
C LEU A 101 -1.10 -16.57 -5.22
N GLN A 102 -1.42 -17.32 -6.29
CA GLN A 102 -0.51 -18.34 -6.80
C GLN A 102 0.83 -17.73 -7.26
N ALA A 103 0.79 -16.61 -7.97
CA ALA A 103 1.99 -15.88 -8.39
C ALA A 103 2.80 -15.39 -7.19
N LEU A 104 2.14 -14.79 -6.18
CA LEU A 104 2.79 -14.32 -4.96
C LEU A 104 3.44 -15.47 -4.17
N LEU A 105 2.76 -16.62 -4.01
CA LEU A 105 3.31 -17.78 -3.32
C LEU A 105 4.50 -18.41 -4.07
N LEU A 106 4.55 -18.32 -5.40
CA LEU A 106 5.73 -18.71 -6.18
C LEU A 106 6.90 -17.78 -5.89
N ARG A 107 6.68 -16.46 -5.90
CA ARG A 107 7.72 -15.47 -5.59
C ARG A 107 8.25 -15.59 -4.17
N LEU A 108 7.39 -15.71 -3.16
CA LEU A 108 7.80 -15.89 -1.76
C LEU A 108 8.69 -17.13 -1.56
N ARG A 109 8.41 -18.22 -2.29
CA ARG A 109 9.24 -19.43 -2.26
C ARG A 109 10.58 -19.23 -2.98
N ASN A 110 10.56 -18.64 -4.17
CA ASN A 110 11.73 -18.56 -5.04
C ASN A 110 12.70 -17.42 -4.65
N GLU A 111 12.15 -16.28 -4.22
CA GLU A 111 12.90 -15.05 -3.97
C GLU A 111 13.24 -14.89 -2.47
N ALA A 112 12.27 -15.15 -1.59
CA ALA A 112 12.46 -15.03 -0.14
C ALA A 112 12.82 -16.36 0.54
N GLY A 113 12.73 -17.51 -0.15
CA GLY A 113 13.03 -18.82 0.42
C GLY A 113 12.02 -19.29 1.48
N ILE A 114 10.82 -18.70 1.52
CA ILE A 114 9.82 -19.00 2.55
C ILE A 114 9.02 -20.23 2.14
N ARG A 115 9.01 -21.25 3.01
CA ARG A 115 8.22 -22.48 2.81
C ARG A 115 6.74 -22.23 3.12
N ILE A 116 6.04 -21.69 2.12
CA ILE A 116 4.60 -21.41 2.17
C ILE A 116 3.86 -22.18 1.07
N ARG A 117 2.69 -22.75 1.41
CA ARG A 117 1.83 -23.46 0.45
C ARG A 117 0.35 -23.22 0.70
N ARG A 118 -0.43 -23.19 -0.38
CA ARG A 118 -1.89 -23.19 -0.31
C ARG A 118 -2.41 -24.61 -0.04
N VAL A 119 -3.43 -24.73 0.80
CA VAL A 119 -4.21 -25.95 1.07
C VAL A 119 -5.68 -25.73 0.69
N SER A 120 -6.51 -26.78 0.75
CA SER A 120 -7.95 -26.66 0.48
C SER A 120 -8.63 -25.74 1.53
N ALA A 121 -9.80 -25.21 1.20
CA ALA A 121 -10.53 -24.30 2.09
C ALA A 121 -10.96 -24.97 3.41
N GLU A 122 -11.21 -26.27 3.37
CA GLU A 122 -11.68 -27.11 4.46
C GLU A 122 -10.53 -27.54 5.39
N THR A 123 -9.30 -27.56 4.87
CA THR A 123 -8.12 -27.96 5.65
C THR A 123 -7.73 -26.84 6.61
N PRO A 124 -7.49 -27.13 7.91
CA PRO A 124 -6.92 -26.15 8.84
C PRO A 124 -5.57 -25.62 8.32
N ALA A 125 -5.39 -24.30 8.40
CA ALA A 125 -4.20 -23.62 7.91
C ALA A 125 -3.67 -22.60 8.93
N SER A 126 -2.36 -22.36 8.93
CA SER A 126 -1.74 -21.32 9.77
C SER A 126 -2.16 -19.90 9.38
N ILE A 127 -2.48 -19.68 8.09
CA ILE A 127 -3.00 -18.42 7.58
C ILE A 127 -4.36 -18.67 6.92
N THR A 128 -5.37 -17.88 7.27
CA THR A 128 -6.66 -17.84 6.55
C THR A 128 -6.83 -16.47 5.90
N ILE A 129 -6.83 -16.44 4.57
CA ILE A 129 -7.30 -15.27 3.81
C ILE A 129 -8.81 -15.40 3.68
N GLN A 130 -9.57 -14.45 4.20
CA GLN A 130 -11.02 -14.43 4.10
C GLN A 130 -11.48 -13.18 3.33
N ALA A 131 -12.08 -13.42 2.15
CA ALA A 131 -12.70 -12.37 1.35
C ALA A 131 -14.09 -12.05 1.90
N LEU A 132 -14.37 -10.76 2.10
CA LEU A 132 -15.62 -10.24 2.66
C LEU A 132 -16.08 -9.01 1.88
N PRO A 133 -17.38 -8.66 1.87
CA PRO A 133 -17.80 -7.36 1.35
C PRO A 133 -17.15 -6.20 2.12
N ARG A 134 -16.65 -5.18 1.43
CA ARG A 134 -15.98 -3.99 2.03
C ARG A 134 -16.83 -3.35 3.12
N ALA A 135 -18.13 -3.23 2.88
CA ALA A 135 -19.09 -2.68 3.84
C ALA A 135 -19.18 -3.48 5.14
N THR A 136 -18.91 -4.79 5.12
CA THR A 136 -18.88 -5.63 6.32
C THR A 136 -17.68 -5.28 7.20
N MET A 137 -16.52 -5.04 6.58
CA MET A 137 -15.29 -4.69 7.30
C MET A 137 -15.35 -3.27 7.85
N GLN A 138 -15.76 -2.30 7.02
CA GLN A 138 -15.79 -0.88 7.39
C GLN A 138 -16.74 -0.55 8.55
N LYS A 139 -17.72 -1.41 8.85
CA LYS A 139 -18.55 -1.32 10.07
C LYS A 139 -17.74 -1.42 11.36
N PHE A 140 -16.58 -2.10 11.33
CA PHE A 140 -15.75 -2.35 12.51
C PHE A 140 -14.38 -1.67 12.41
N VAL A 141 -13.83 -1.57 11.20
CA VAL A 141 -12.53 -0.95 10.90
C VAL A 141 -12.69 0.07 9.76
N PRO A 142 -13.32 1.22 10.02
CA PRO A 142 -13.77 2.13 8.96
C PRO A 142 -12.64 2.75 8.12
N GLN A 143 -11.41 2.76 8.63
CA GLN A 143 -10.25 3.30 7.91
C GLN A 143 -9.44 2.24 7.17
N ALA A 144 -9.68 0.95 7.43
CA ALA A 144 -8.90 -0.14 6.84
C ALA A 144 -9.56 -0.65 5.55
N ALA A 145 -8.78 -0.76 4.47
CA ALA A 145 -9.22 -1.44 3.25
C ALA A 145 -9.16 -2.96 3.43
N CYS A 146 -8.06 -3.44 4.01
CA CYS A 146 -7.76 -4.80 4.42
C CYS A 146 -7.00 -4.72 5.76
N PHE A 147 -6.85 -5.86 6.44
CA PHE A 147 -6.05 -5.92 7.67
C PHE A 147 -5.71 -7.37 8.08
N VAL A 148 -4.60 -7.51 8.80
CA VAL A 148 -4.09 -8.77 9.34
C VAL A 148 -4.24 -8.86 10.86
N VAL A 149 -4.70 -10.02 11.34
CA VAL A 149 -5.00 -10.26 12.77
C VAL A 149 -4.41 -11.59 13.25
N PRO A 150 -3.71 -11.63 14.39
CA PRO A 150 -3.16 -12.87 14.93
C PRO A 150 -4.19 -13.63 15.77
N GLN A 151 -3.92 -14.91 15.99
CA GLN A 151 -4.67 -15.83 16.86
C GLN A 151 -6.14 -16.08 16.49
N VAL A 152 -6.55 -15.74 15.27
CA VAL A 152 -7.90 -16.02 14.74
C VAL A 152 -7.83 -16.60 13.33
N SER A 153 -8.85 -17.36 12.95
CA SER A 153 -8.96 -17.99 11.63
C SER A 153 -10.22 -17.59 10.85
N SER A 154 -11.07 -16.72 11.40
CA SER A 154 -12.30 -16.29 10.75
C SER A 154 -12.80 -14.93 11.23
N TRP A 155 -13.65 -14.31 10.43
CA TRP A 155 -14.35 -13.06 10.76
C TRP A 155 -15.17 -13.16 12.06
N GLY A 156 -15.82 -14.30 12.27
CA GLY A 156 -16.58 -14.56 13.49
C GLY A 156 -15.70 -14.57 14.74
N GLU A 157 -14.53 -15.21 14.67
CA GLU A 157 -13.54 -15.21 15.76
C GLU A 157 -12.97 -13.82 16.02
N TYR A 158 -12.63 -13.07 14.96
CA TYR A 158 -12.19 -11.69 15.07
C TYR A 158 -13.24 -10.83 15.80
N ARG A 159 -14.51 -10.87 15.38
CA ARG A 159 -15.58 -10.06 15.99
C ARG A 159 -15.75 -10.33 17.48
N ARG A 160 -15.66 -11.60 17.90
CA ARG A 160 -15.74 -12.01 19.32
C ARG A 160 -14.54 -11.53 20.13
N ASN A 161 -13.34 -11.53 19.53
CA ASN A 161 -12.09 -11.24 20.22
C ASN A 161 -11.52 -9.84 19.95
N ARG A 162 -12.20 -8.96 19.18
CA ARG A 162 -11.63 -7.70 18.66
C ARG A 162 -11.04 -6.74 19.70
N ARG A 163 -11.47 -6.83 20.96
CA ARG A 163 -11.00 -6.02 22.10
C ARG A 163 -10.12 -6.82 23.09
N SER A 164 -9.88 -8.10 22.80
CA SER A 164 -9.12 -9.01 23.65
C SER A 164 -7.63 -8.86 23.39
N ARG A 165 -6.84 -9.04 24.46
CA ARG A 165 -5.38 -9.16 24.37
C ARG A 165 -4.93 -10.37 23.54
N LEU A 166 -5.81 -11.37 23.36
CA LEU A 166 -5.57 -12.56 22.54
C LEU A 166 -5.10 -12.18 21.12
N ILE A 167 -5.73 -11.19 20.49
CA ILE A 167 -5.42 -10.82 19.10
C ILE A 167 -4.43 -9.65 19.00
N SER A 168 -3.74 -9.32 20.10
CA SER A 168 -2.79 -8.22 20.12
C SER A 168 -1.41 -8.70 19.64
N TRP A 169 -0.92 -8.14 18.55
CA TRP A 169 0.44 -8.37 18.04
C TRP A 169 1.52 -8.12 19.09
N THR A 170 1.40 -7.04 19.86
CA THR A 170 2.35 -6.69 20.94
C THR A 170 2.37 -7.68 22.12
N ALA A 171 1.37 -8.57 22.21
CA ALA A 171 1.30 -9.60 23.26
C ALA A 171 1.68 -11.00 22.74
N LEU A 172 1.95 -11.12 21.45
CA LEU A 172 2.21 -12.40 20.81
C LEU A 172 3.62 -12.90 21.16
N LYS A 173 3.74 -14.22 21.41
CA LYS A 173 5.03 -14.88 21.70
C LYS A 173 5.58 -15.66 20.50
N LYS A 174 4.70 -16.14 19.64
CA LYS A 174 4.99 -16.91 18.41
C LYS A 174 3.83 -16.77 17.44
N ARG A 175 4.07 -16.89 16.12
CA ARG A 175 2.98 -16.92 15.14
C ARG A 175 2.60 -18.36 14.83
N GLU A 176 1.33 -18.68 15.03
CA GLU A 176 0.76 -20.01 14.74
C GLU A 176 -0.50 -19.92 13.88
N LYS A 177 -1.27 -18.85 14.10
CA LYS A 177 -2.56 -18.64 13.47
C LYS A 177 -2.72 -17.15 13.18
N VAL A 178 -3.03 -16.82 11.93
CA VAL A 178 -3.26 -15.46 11.45
C VAL A 178 -4.43 -15.45 10.47
N ALA A 179 -5.28 -14.43 10.54
CA ALA A 179 -6.29 -14.15 9.53
C ALA A 179 -5.93 -12.88 8.78
N ILE A 180 -6.15 -12.89 7.47
CA ILE A 180 -6.08 -11.73 6.58
C ILE A 180 -7.50 -11.50 6.08
N PHE A 181 -8.02 -10.29 6.25
CA PHE A 181 -9.33 -9.90 5.75
C PHE A 181 -9.16 -8.94 4.58
N LEU A 182 -9.75 -9.28 3.43
CA LEU A 182 -9.70 -8.47 2.22
C LEU A 182 -11.09 -8.24 1.64
N PRO A 183 -11.29 -7.13 0.90
CA PRO A 183 -12.56 -6.86 0.24
C PRO A 183 -12.71 -7.72 -1.02
N GLY A 184 -13.79 -8.49 -1.12
CA GLY A 184 -14.10 -9.33 -2.29
C GLY A 184 -14.82 -8.59 -3.43
N ASP A 185 -15.29 -7.37 -3.15
CA ASP A 185 -16.17 -6.55 -3.99
C ASP A 185 -15.50 -5.26 -4.50
N VAL A 186 -14.17 -5.28 -4.66
CA VAL A 186 -13.37 -4.14 -5.15
C VAL A 186 -12.59 -4.49 -6.42
N SER A 187 -11.86 -3.51 -6.96
CA SER A 187 -11.06 -3.70 -8.17
C SER A 187 -10.00 -4.81 -7.98
N PRO A 188 -9.67 -5.57 -9.04
CA PRO A 188 -8.58 -6.55 -8.98
C PRO A 188 -7.24 -5.99 -8.52
N GLN A 189 -6.99 -4.69 -8.77
CA GLN A 189 -5.79 -4.01 -8.29
C GLN A 189 -5.84 -3.86 -6.77
N GLU A 190 -6.91 -3.30 -6.20
CA GLU A 190 -7.05 -3.15 -4.74
C GLU A 190 -6.98 -4.51 -4.01
N VAL A 191 -7.53 -5.59 -4.60
CA VAL A 191 -7.36 -6.95 -4.07
C VAL A 191 -5.88 -7.38 -4.05
N ARG A 192 -5.14 -7.09 -5.12
CA ARG A 192 -3.71 -7.44 -5.23
C ARG A 192 -2.87 -6.65 -4.25
N ASP A 193 -3.09 -5.34 -4.17
CA ASP A 193 -2.36 -4.44 -3.29
C ASP A 193 -2.49 -4.95 -1.84
N CYS A 194 -3.73 -5.15 -1.38
CA CYS A 194 -4.03 -5.76 -0.09
C CYS A 194 -3.41 -7.15 0.09
N LEU A 195 -3.45 -8.00 -0.93
CA LEU A 195 -2.90 -9.34 -0.84
C LEU A 195 -1.40 -9.33 -0.59
N HIS A 196 -0.67 -8.44 -1.27
CA HIS A 196 0.77 -8.33 -1.15
C HIS A 196 1.18 -7.80 0.23
N GLU A 197 0.55 -6.73 0.68
CA GLU A 197 0.81 -6.09 1.97
C GLU A 197 0.47 -7.01 3.14
N GLU A 198 -0.78 -7.47 3.22
CA GLU A 198 -1.27 -8.21 4.38
C GLU A 198 -0.61 -9.57 4.51
N LEU A 199 -0.28 -10.23 3.40
CA LEU A 199 0.44 -11.49 3.45
C LEU A 199 1.90 -11.28 3.87
N ALA A 200 2.55 -10.21 3.41
CA ALA A 200 3.90 -9.87 3.84
C ALA A 200 3.94 -9.53 5.33
N GLN A 201 2.97 -8.75 5.83
CA GLN A 201 2.86 -8.45 7.25
C GLN A 201 2.54 -9.70 8.09
N ALA A 202 1.65 -10.58 7.61
CA ALA A 202 1.31 -11.83 8.29
C ALA A 202 2.54 -12.72 8.57
N ILE A 203 3.50 -12.76 7.64
CA ILE A 203 4.71 -13.58 7.75
C ILE A 203 5.96 -12.78 8.17
N GLY A 204 5.90 -11.45 8.17
CA GLY A 204 7.05 -10.57 8.35
C GLY A 204 6.79 -9.40 9.31
N PRO A 205 7.44 -8.25 9.09
CA PRO A 205 7.26 -7.05 9.92
C PRO A 205 5.80 -6.51 9.93
N LEU A 206 5.46 -5.65 10.89
CA LEU A 206 4.07 -5.18 11.15
C LEU A 206 3.96 -3.65 11.20
N ASN A 207 4.94 -2.97 10.59
CA ASN A 207 5.00 -1.52 10.54
C ASN A 207 5.39 -1.11 9.13
N ASP A 208 5.02 0.10 8.77
CA ASP A 208 5.33 0.73 7.51
C ASP A 208 6.14 2.00 7.72
N LEU A 209 7.00 2.30 6.75
CA LEU A 209 7.95 3.39 6.80
C LEU A 209 7.83 4.20 5.51
N TYR A 210 7.23 5.39 5.60
CA TYR A 210 7.08 6.34 4.48
C TYR A 210 8.38 6.76 3.77
N ARG A 211 9.53 6.44 4.36
CA ARG A 211 10.86 6.74 3.80
C ARG A 211 11.39 5.62 2.88
N LEU A 212 10.67 4.51 2.73
CA LEU A 212 11.10 3.38 1.92
C LEU A 212 10.57 3.52 0.49
N PRO A 213 11.37 4.05 -0.46
CA PRO A 213 10.88 4.42 -1.77
C PRO A 213 10.58 3.25 -2.68
N ASP A 214 10.98 2.03 -2.30
CA ASP A 214 10.92 0.82 -3.11
C ASP A 214 10.40 -0.37 -2.31
N SER A 215 9.32 -0.18 -1.53
CA SER A 215 8.81 -1.20 -0.61
C SER A 215 7.29 -1.16 -0.51
N VAL A 216 6.66 -2.33 -0.42
CA VAL A 216 5.26 -2.46 0.01
C VAL A 216 5.09 -2.04 1.47
N PHE A 217 6.14 -2.10 2.30
CA PHE A 217 6.13 -1.57 3.66
C PHE A 217 6.25 -0.03 3.70
N ASN A 218 5.73 0.64 2.69
CA ASN A 218 5.56 2.07 2.63
C ASN A 218 4.06 2.36 2.46
N ASP A 219 3.50 3.08 3.42
CA ASP A 219 2.08 3.42 3.56
C ASP A 219 1.65 4.55 2.58
N ASP A 220 2.29 4.65 1.41
CA ASP A 220 1.96 5.60 0.35
C ASP A 220 1.19 4.97 -0.83
N ASN A 221 1.10 3.64 -0.86
CA ASN A 221 0.47 2.82 -1.89
C ASN A 221 1.03 3.02 -3.31
N PHE A 222 2.27 3.52 -3.48
CA PHE A 222 2.93 3.57 -4.80
C PHE A 222 3.48 2.22 -5.22
N HIS A 223 3.96 1.42 -4.26
CA HIS A 223 4.44 0.06 -4.49
C HIS A 223 3.40 -0.96 -4.07
N THR A 224 2.71 -1.54 -5.05
CA THR A 224 1.61 -2.46 -4.79
C THR A 224 1.96 -3.94 -4.93
N ILE A 225 3.20 -4.24 -5.31
CA ILE A 225 3.74 -5.59 -5.39
C ILE A 225 5.08 -5.65 -4.66
N LEU A 226 5.32 -6.76 -3.97
CA LEU A 226 6.56 -6.96 -3.22
C LEU A 226 7.78 -6.77 -4.13
N THR A 227 8.69 -5.91 -3.70
CA THR A 227 9.92 -5.56 -4.40
C THR A 227 11.08 -6.47 -3.98
N GLY A 228 12.28 -6.25 -4.55
CA GLY A 228 13.48 -6.94 -4.09
C GLY A 228 13.89 -6.57 -2.67
N PHE A 229 13.60 -5.34 -2.23
CA PHE A 229 13.80 -4.93 -0.84
C PHE A 229 12.91 -5.76 0.09
N ASP A 230 11.60 -5.85 -0.22
CA ASP A 230 10.64 -6.61 0.60
C ASP A 230 11.03 -8.08 0.70
N MET A 231 11.45 -8.69 -0.42
CA MET A 231 11.91 -10.08 -0.44
C MET A 231 13.16 -10.28 0.41
N LEU A 232 14.10 -9.33 0.43
CA LEU A 232 15.28 -9.40 1.30
C LEU A 232 14.89 -9.24 2.78
N ILE A 233 13.98 -8.34 3.11
CA ILE A 233 13.46 -8.17 4.48
C ILE A 233 12.82 -9.47 4.95
N LEU A 234 11.92 -10.04 4.16
CA LEU A 234 11.26 -11.32 4.47
C LEU A 234 12.26 -12.47 4.59
N ARG A 235 13.23 -12.58 3.67
CA ARG A 235 14.30 -13.60 3.74
C ARG A 235 15.17 -13.45 4.98
N THR A 236 15.47 -12.22 5.37
CA THR A 236 16.22 -11.90 6.61
C THR A 236 15.39 -12.28 7.83
N TYR A 237 14.09 -12.02 7.83
CA TYR A 237 13.14 -12.36 8.90
C TYR A 237 13.10 -13.88 9.18
N TYR A 238 13.32 -14.69 8.15
CA TYR A 238 13.39 -16.14 8.21
C TYR A 238 14.82 -16.72 8.26
N ALA A 239 15.83 -15.88 8.46
CA ALA A 239 17.19 -16.37 8.67
C ALA A 239 17.24 -17.31 9.90
N PRO A 240 18.04 -18.40 9.86
CA PRO A 240 18.10 -19.37 10.95
C PRO A 240 18.61 -18.78 12.26
N GLU A 241 19.37 -17.69 12.19
CA GLU A 241 19.91 -16.98 13.36
C GLU A 241 18.86 -16.12 14.08
N LEU A 242 17.71 -15.84 13.44
CA LEU A 242 16.60 -15.14 14.06
C LEU A 242 15.55 -16.16 14.53
N HIS A 243 14.87 -15.93 15.65
CA HIS A 243 13.82 -16.82 16.16
C HIS A 243 12.82 -16.07 17.04
N ASN A 244 11.71 -16.74 17.40
CA ASN A 244 10.72 -16.17 18.31
C ASN A 244 11.36 -15.74 19.65
N GLY A 245 10.92 -14.60 20.19
CA GLY A 245 11.35 -14.11 21.50
C GLY A 245 12.61 -13.24 21.51
N MET A 246 13.28 -13.05 20.37
CA MET A 246 14.44 -12.14 20.30
C MET A 246 14.00 -10.68 20.49
N SER A 247 14.73 -9.94 21.32
CA SER A 247 14.56 -8.50 21.48
C SER A 247 15.14 -7.73 20.31
N ARG A 248 14.81 -6.43 20.20
CA ARG A 248 15.38 -5.54 19.19
C ARG A 248 16.92 -5.54 19.21
N SER A 249 17.52 -5.48 20.40
CA SER A 249 18.98 -5.48 20.54
C SER A 249 19.62 -6.81 20.15
N ALA A 250 18.99 -7.93 20.51
CA ALA A 250 19.47 -9.25 20.11
C ALA A 250 19.44 -9.43 18.58
N VAL A 251 18.36 -8.99 17.93
CA VAL A 251 18.28 -9.01 16.47
C VAL A 251 19.32 -8.08 15.85
N ALA A 252 19.47 -6.85 16.36
CA ALA A 252 20.45 -5.89 15.87
C ALA A 252 21.88 -6.44 15.87
N ALA A 253 22.25 -7.21 16.90
CA ALA A 253 23.57 -7.85 16.98
C ALA A 253 23.80 -8.93 15.91
N VAL A 254 22.74 -9.57 15.43
CA VAL A 254 22.80 -10.68 14.45
C VAL A 254 22.73 -10.19 13.00
N LEU A 255 22.00 -9.09 12.76
CA LEU A 255 21.73 -8.57 11.41
C LEU A 255 22.98 -8.35 10.53
N PRO A 256 24.11 -7.79 11.02
CA PRO A 256 25.28 -7.57 10.17
C PRO A 256 25.79 -8.85 9.49
N ARG A 257 25.86 -9.96 10.23
CA ARG A 257 26.29 -11.26 9.70
C ARG A 257 25.27 -11.82 8.71
N VAL A 258 23.99 -11.75 9.05
CA VAL A 258 22.90 -12.26 8.19
C VAL A 258 22.86 -11.49 6.87
N LEU A 259 22.89 -10.16 6.92
CA LEU A 259 22.84 -9.32 5.72
C LEU A 259 24.12 -9.41 4.88
N ALA A 260 25.30 -9.59 5.49
CA ALA A 260 26.52 -9.86 4.72
C ALA A 260 26.41 -11.15 3.88
N ARG A 261 25.72 -12.18 4.40
CA ARG A 261 25.45 -13.44 3.70
C ARG A 261 24.35 -13.30 2.65
N LEU A 262 23.26 -12.60 2.97
CA LEU A 262 22.08 -12.51 2.11
C LEU A 262 22.19 -11.40 1.04
N ASN A 263 22.92 -10.33 1.32
CA ASN A 263 23.17 -9.20 0.44
C ASN A 263 24.65 -8.78 0.43
N PRO A 264 25.54 -9.58 -0.20
CA PRO A 264 26.98 -9.27 -0.25
C PRO A 264 27.29 -7.91 -0.90
N ARG A 265 26.47 -7.48 -1.87
CA ARG A 265 26.62 -6.18 -2.56
C ARG A 265 26.39 -4.99 -1.63
N GLY A 266 25.52 -5.12 -0.64
CA GLY A 266 25.23 -4.09 0.36
C GLY A 266 26.35 -3.87 1.37
N ARG A 267 27.34 -4.79 1.46
CA ARG A 267 28.46 -4.68 2.40
C ARG A 267 29.40 -3.51 2.10
N ASN A 268 29.62 -3.23 0.82
CA ASN A 268 30.59 -2.23 0.36
C ASN A 268 29.94 -0.89 0.00
N LYS A 269 28.62 -0.75 0.24
CA LYS A 269 27.92 0.50 0.01
C LYS A 269 28.02 1.39 1.26
N PRO A 270 28.32 2.69 1.11
CA PRO A 270 28.28 3.61 2.23
C PRO A 270 26.84 3.68 2.78
N ALA A 271 26.71 3.76 4.09
CA ALA A 271 25.42 4.00 4.71
C ALA A 271 24.96 5.43 4.40
N GLY A 272 23.66 5.58 4.15
CA GLY A 272 23.05 6.89 4.09
C GLY A 272 23.10 7.62 5.43
N PRO A 273 22.81 8.94 5.44
CA PRO A 273 22.58 9.67 6.68
C PRO A 273 21.43 9.01 7.46
N PHE A 274 21.46 9.13 8.79
CA PHE A 274 20.34 8.65 9.59
C PHE A 274 19.06 9.36 9.15
N PRO A 275 18.01 8.62 8.78
CA PRO A 275 16.79 9.24 8.30
C PRO A 275 16.14 10.01 9.45
N ALA A 276 15.79 11.27 9.19
CA ALA A 276 14.96 12.04 10.11
C ALA A 276 13.66 11.26 10.38
N PRO A 277 13.15 11.22 11.62
CA PRO A 277 11.95 10.46 11.95
C PRO A 277 10.73 11.07 11.26
N THR A 278 9.82 10.22 10.78
CA THR A 278 8.52 10.68 10.26
C THR A 278 7.65 11.13 11.44
N SER A 279 7.32 12.42 11.49
CA SER A 279 6.56 12.98 12.61
C SER A 279 5.08 12.57 12.55
N ARG A 280 4.44 12.37 13.72
CA ARG A 280 3.00 12.09 13.78
C ARG A 280 2.16 13.23 13.20
N ALA A 281 2.63 14.47 13.33
CA ALA A 281 1.99 15.63 12.74
C ALA A 281 1.93 15.54 11.20
N TRP A 282 2.99 15.04 10.57
CA TRP A 282 3.01 14.81 9.12
C TRP A 282 2.07 13.67 8.72
N ILE A 283 2.12 12.53 9.43
CA ILE A 283 1.25 11.37 9.16
C ILE A 283 -0.22 11.77 9.23
N ASN A 284 -0.64 12.44 10.32
CA ASN A 284 -2.02 12.91 10.46
C ASN A 284 -2.43 13.87 9.34
N ALA A 285 -1.51 14.72 8.85
CA ALA A 285 -1.80 15.63 7.75
C ALA A 285 -1.99 14.90 6.41
N ILE A 286 -1.24 13.81 6.18
CA ILE A 286 -1.42 12.93 5.02
C ILE A 286 -2.73 12.13 5.11
N GLU A 287 -3.02 11.53 6.27
CA GLU A 287 -4.27 10.81 6.52
C GLU A 287 -5.49 11.73 6.35
N ASP A 288 -5.45 12.96 6.87
CA ASP A 288 -6.51 13.96 6.68
C ASP A 288 -6.65 14.39 5.21
N ALA A 289 -5.55 14.42 4.45
CA ALA A 289 -5.57 14.79 3.04
C ALA A 289 -6.17 13.69 2.16
N LEU A 290 -5.77 12.45 2.36
CA LEU A 290 -6.10 11.32 1.47
C LEU A 290 -7.25 10.45 1.98
N GLY A 291 -7.56 10.53 3.28
CA GLY A 291 -8.61 9.76 3.92
C GLY A 291 -10.03 10.09 3.43
N PRO A 292 -11.02 9.30 3.87
CA PRO A 292 -12.41 9.41 3.41
C PRO A 292 -13.18 10.58 4.04
N LYS A 293 -12.60 11.27 5.03
CA LYS A 293 -13.24 12.33 5.80
C LYS A 293 -12.82 13.72 5.31
N GLY A 294 -13.63 14.73 5.65
CA GLY A 294 -13.33 16.14 5.39
C GLY A 294 -13.78 16.64 4.01
N ASN A 295 -14.13 17.92 3.94
CA ASN A 295 -14.50 18.55 2.67
C ASN A 295 -13.25 18.83 1.81
N PRO A 296 -13.39 19.07 0.49
CA PRO A 296 -12.24 19.28 -0.40
C PRO A 296 -11.28 20.39 0.04
N ALA A 297 -11.77 21.47 0.66
CA ALA A 297 -10.93 22.57 1.15
C ALA A 297 -10.08 22.15 2.36
N GLN A 298 -10.68 21.44 3.32
CA GLN A 298 -9.99 20.89 4.48
C GLN A 298 -8.90 19.91 4.07
N ARG A 299 -9.21 19.00 3.13
CA ARG A 299 -8.25 18.02 2.60
C ARG A 299 -7.06 18.69 1.90
N ARG A 300 -7.31 19.71 1.07
CA ARG A 300 -6.23 20.53 0.47
C ARG A 300 -5.40 21.27 1.52
N ALA A 301 -6.03 21.81 2.56
CA ALA A 301 -5.31 22.47 3.65
C ALA A 301 -4.40 21.47 4.39
N ALA A 302 -4.87 20.23 4.60
CA ALA A 302 -4.07 19.15 5.17
C ALA A 302 -2.87 18.78 4.29
N ALA A 303 -3.06 18.64 2.97
CA ALA A 303 -1.96 18.39 2.05
C ALA A 303 -0.90 19.53 2.05
N ASN A 304 -1.34 20.79 2.09
CA ASN A 304 -0.42 21.93 2.24
C ASN A 304 0.36 21.89 3.57
N ARG A 305 -0.29 21.49 4.67
CA ARG A 305 0.39 21.28 5.96
C ARG A 305 1.44 20.17 5.85
N ALA A 306 1.13 19.05 5.20
CA ALA A 306 2.08 17.96 5.00
C ALA A 306 3.34 18.44 4.24
N VAL A 307 3.16 19.19 3.13
CA VAL A 307 4.28 19.78 2.38
C VAL A 307 5.11 20.73 3.25
N THR A 308 4.46 21.57 4.06
CA THR A 308 5.14 22.51 4.96
C THR A 308 5.97 21.78 6.01
N ILE A 309 5.41 20.75 6.63
CA ILE A 309 6.13 19.94 7.63
C ILE A 309 7.34 19.24 6.98
N ALA A 310 7.15 18.64 5.80
CA ALA A 310 8.23 17.96 5.09
C ALA A 310 9.39 18.91 4.74
N LYS A 311 9.08 20.10 4.21
CA LYS A 311 10.08 21.14 3.89
C LYS A 311 10.81 21.65 5.14
N ASN A 312 10.08 21.94 6.23
CA ASN A 312 10.67 22.40 7.48
C ASN A 312 11.56 21.34 8.15
N ALA A 313 11.23 20.06 7.95
CA ALA A 313 12.06 18.94 8.40
C ALA A 313 13.28 18.67 7.50
N GLY A 314 13.45 19.44 6.41
CA GLY A 314 14.54 19.28 5.46
C GLY A 314 14.47 17.97 4.66
N TRP A 315 13.30 17.37 4.53
CA TRP A 315 13.15 16.12 3.78
C TRP A 315 13.26 16.38 2.27
N ASN A 316 14.04 15.54 1.60
CA ASN A 316 14.19 15.53 0.15
C ASN A 316 14.01 14.11 -0.42
N ASP A 317 13.09 13.36 0.18
CA ASP A 317 12.79 11.96 -0.15
C ASP A 317 11.29 11.76 -0.46
N THR A 318 10.85 10.51 -0.51
CA THR A 318 9.47 10.13 -0.83
C THR A 318 8.42 10.76 0.05
N ARG A 319 8.75 11.20 1.27
CA ARG A 319 7.78 11.89 2.13
C ARG A 319 7.43 13.27 1.60
N LEU A 320 8.43 14.01 1.10
CA LEU A 320 8.16 15.27 0.43
C LEU A 320 7.41 15.03 -0.88
N ALA A 321 7.85 14.06 -1.67
CA ALA A 321 7.20 13.70 -2.94
C ALA A 321 5.73 13.30 -2.73
N PHE A 322 5.43 12.50 -1.71
CA PHE A 322 4.07 12.07 -1.41
C PHE A 322 3.18 13.23 -0.93
N SER A 323 3.74 14.14 -0.14
CA SER A 323 3.06 15.37 0.27
C SER A 323 2.67 16.23 -0.93
N LEU A 324 3.61 16.40 -1.86
CA LEU A 324 3.40 17.16 -3.09
C LEU A 324 2.38 16.47 -4.01
N PHE A 325 2.48 15.15 -4.19
CA PHE A 325 1.49 14.36 -4.91
C PHE A 325 0.07 14.54 -4.35
N ALA A 326 -0.10 14.42 -3.03
CA ALA A 326 -1.38 14.61 -2.38
C ALA A 326 -1.95 16.02 -2.64
N LEU A 327 -1.10 17.05 -2.52
CA LEU A 327 -1.47 18.44 -2.80
C LEU A 327 -1.87 18.64 -4.26
N GLY A 328 -1.09 18.10 -5.19
CA GLY A 328 -1.34 18.19 -6.62
C GLY A 328 -2.66 17.55 -7.00
N ARG A 329 -2.86 16.29 -6.58
CA ARG A 329 -4.09 15.52 -6.82
C ARG A 329 -5.33 16.25 -6.31
N LEU A 330 -5.29 16.83 -5.11
CA LEU A 330 -6.42 17.53 -4.51
C LEU A 330 -6.66 18.94 -5.10
N SER A 331 -5.69 19.47 -5.83
CA SER A 331 -5.74 20.80 -6.45
C SER A 331 -6.13 20.77 -7.94
N LEU A 332 -6.02 19.61 -8.61
CA LEU A 332 -6.26 19.42 -10.04
C LEU A 332 -7.52 20.13 -10.59
N SER A 333 -8.64 20.05 -9.88
CA SER A 333 -9.92 20.58 -10.37
C SER A 333 -10.15 22.07 -10.09
N THR A 334 -9.34 22.71 -9.26
CA THR A 334 -9.63 24.08 -8.74
C THR A 334 -8.43 25.03 -8.79
N ARG A 335 -7.20 24.52 -8.85
CA ARG A 335 -5.95 25.30 -8.84
C ARG A 335 -4.90 24.58 -9.70
N SER A 336 -5.06 24.70 -11.02
CA SER A 336 -4.21 24.02 -12.01
C SER A 336 -2.73 24.36 -11.84
N GLU A 337 -2.37 25.62 -11.55
CA GLU A 337 -1.00 26.05 -11.32
C GLU A 337 -0.39 25.42 -10.06
N THR A 338 -1.13 25.39 -8.94
CA THR A 338 -0.69 24.69 -7.72
C THR A 338 -0.50 23.20 -7.98
N ALA A 339 -1.38 22.59 -8.76
CA ALA A 339 -1.25 21.18 -9.12
C ALA A 339 -0.01 20.93 -10.00
N PHE A 340 0.20 21.77 -11.00
CA PHE A 340 1.36 21.69 -11.90
C PHE A 340 2.68 21.82 -11.11
N ASN A 341 2.82 22.85 -10.28
CA ASN A 341 4.03 23.07 -9.47
C ASN A 341 4.27 21.96 -8.43
N ALA A 342 3.23 21.24 -8.01
CA ALA A 342 3.38 20.12 -7.10
C ALA A 342 3.82 18.81 -7.80
N PHE A 343 3.69 18.72 -9.13
CA PHE A 343 4.11 17.55 -9.90
C PHE A 343 5.48 17.70 -10.57
N LEU A 344 6.06 18.91 -10.57
CA LEU A 344 7.44 19.18 -11.00
C LEU A 344 8.46 18.82 -9.92
#